data_AF-A0A972DES8-F1
#
_entry.id   AF-A0A972DES8-F1
#
_cell.length_a   1.000
_cell.length_b   1.000
_cell.length_c   1.000
_cell.angle_alpha   90.00
_cell.angle_beta   90.00
_cell.angle_gamma   90.00
#
_symmetry.space_group_name_H-M   'P 1'
#
loop_
_entity.id
_entity.type
_entity.pdbx_description
1 polymer ?
#
loop_
_entity_poly.entity_id
_entity_poly.type
_entity_poly.pdbx_seq_one_letter_code
_entity_poly.pdbx_strand_id
1 'polypeptide(L)' 'MEQKKLRLGVVGLGHRAVHLMRLYNAHPLWQVVALCDKYQALTQKTAAALGQPDV' A
#
# COMPACT_ATOMS: atom_id res chain seq x y z
N MET A 1 7.86 1.64 -25.08
CA MET A 1 7.42 2.80 -24.28
C MET A 1 7.24 2.33 -22.86
N GLU A 2 7.89 2.96 -21.89
CA GLU A 2 7.70 2.63 -20.47
C GLU A 2 6.28 3.07 -20.06
N GLN A 3 5.46 2.14 -19.59
CA GLN A 3 4.11 2.47 -19.12
C GLN A 3 4.21 3.18 -17.77
N LYS A 4 3.74 4.43 -17.70
CA LYS A 4 3.73 5.22 -16.47
C LYS A 4 2.89 4.52 -15.40
N LYS A 5 3.46 4.35 -14.20
CA LYS A 5 2.75 3.78 -13.04
C LYS A 5 1.96 4.85 -12.28
N LEU A 6 0.78 4.48 -11.80
CA LEU A 6 0.00 5.26 -10.84
C LEU A 6 0.56 5.07 -9.43
N ARG A 7 0.82 6.18 -8.75
CA ARG A 7 1.37 6.21 -7.39
C ARG A 7 0.23 6.45 -6.40
N LEU A 8 0.07 5.55 -5.44
CA LEU A 8 -1.04 5.54 -4.49
C LEU A 8 -0.54 5.79 -3.07
N GLY A 9 -1.18 6.71 -2.36
CA GLY A 9 -1.11 6.82 -0.91
C GLY A 9 -2.37 6.22 -0.29
N VAL A 10 -2.23 5.48 0.82
CA VAL A 10 -3.35 4.85 1.51
C VAL A 10 -3.48 5.42 2.93
N VAL A 11 -4.66 5.96 3.25
CA VAL A 11 -4.98 6.48 4.60
C VAL A 11 -6.05 5.57 5.22
N GLY A 12 -5.75 5.04 6.41
CA GLY A 12 -6.59 4.08 7.12
C GLY A 12 -6.29 2.64 6.70
N LEU A 13 -5.72 1.86 7.63
CA LEU A 13 -5.13 0.53 7.42
C LEU A 13 -5.86 -0.56 8.21
N GLY A 14 -7.16 -0.39 8.40
CA GLY A 14 -8.03 -1.39 9.01
C GLY A 14 -8.23 -2.63 8.13
N HIS A 15 -9.03 -3.59 8.62
CA HIS A 15 -9.27 -4.87 7.95
C HIS A 15 -9.61 -4.75 6.46
N ARG A 16 -10.47 -3.79 6.09
CA ARG A 16 -10.86 -3.56 4.69
C ARG A 16 -9.69 -3.08 3.82
N ALA A 17 -8.83 -2.23 4.35
CA ALA A 17 -7.73 -1.64 3.60
C ALA A 17 -6.73 -2.70 3.14
N VAL A 18 -6.47 -3.71 3.97
CA VAL A 18 -5.60 -4.84 3.63
C VAL A 18 -6.06 -5.54 2.35
N HIS A 19 -7.37 -5.78 2.18
CA HIS A 19 -7.90 -6.40 0.97
C HIS A 19 -7.80 -5.49 -0.26
N LEU A 20 -8.06 -4.19 -0.10
CA LEU A 20 -7.91 -3.22 -1.18
C LEU A 20 -6.44 -3.08 -1.64
N MET A 21 -5.50 -3.01 -0.70
CA MET A 21 -4.08 -2.93 -1.03
C MET A 21 -3.56 -4.16 -1.75
N ARG A 22 -4.04 -5.37 -1.39
CA ARG A 22 -3.73 -6.60 -2.15
C ARG A 22 -4.20 -6.51 -3.60
N LEU A 23 -5.41 -5.99 -3.82
CA LEU A 23 -5.95 -5.76 -5.17
C LEU A 23 -5.10 -4.74 -5.95
N TYR A 24 -4.74 -3.63 -5.32
CA TYR A 24 -3.93 -2.58 -5.95
C TYR A 24 -2.52 -3.07 -6.27
N ASN A 25 -1.91 -3.84 -5.39
CA ASN A 25 -0.58 -4.41 -5.60
C ASN A 25 -0.55 -5.48 -6.71
N ALA A 26 -1.69 -6.10 -7.02
CA ALA A 26 -1.81 -7.05 -8.12
C ALA A 26 -1.85 -6.38 -9.51
N HIS A 27 -2.14 -5.08 -9.58
CA HIS A 27 -2.25 -4.37 -10.85
C HIS A 27 -0.87 -3.90 -11.34
N PRO A 28 -0.40 -4.29 -12.55
CA PRO A 28 0.99 -4.10 -12.98
C PRO A 28 1.41 -2.63 -13.16
N LEU A 29 0.43 -1.73 -13.29
CA LEU A 29 0.65 -0.30 -13.45
C LEU A 29 0.44 0.52 -12.18
N TRP A 30 0.18 -0.11 -11.04
CA TRP A 30 -0.11 0.59 -9.80
C TRP A 30 1.00 0.32 -8.79
N GLN A 31 1.29 1.30 -7.96
CA GLN A 31 2.29 1.21 -6.91
C GLN A 31 1.82 1.98 -5.68
N VAL A 32 1.75 1.29 -4.55
CA VAL A 32 1.58 1.95 -3.25
C VAL A 32 2.92 2.57 -2.86
N VAL A 33 2.92 3.87 -2.54
CA VAL A 33 4.14 4.64 -2.25
C VAL A 33 4.09 5.38 -0.91
N ALA A 34 2.97 5.29 -0.20
CA ALA A 34 2.83 5.84 1.14
C ALA A 34 1.70 5.15 1.91
N LEU A 35 1.94 4.89 3.20
CA LEU A 35 0.94 4.41 4.15
C LEU A 35 0.73 5.42 5.28
N CYS A 36 -0.52 5.58 5.70
CA CYS A 36 -0.88 6.45 6.82
C CYS A 36 -2.00 5.82 7.66
N ASP A 37 -1.77 5.73 8.97
CA ASP A 37 -2.80 5.41 9.96
C ASP A 37 -2.46 6.08 11.29
N LYS A 38 -3.47 6.32 12.14
CA LYS A 38 -3.25 6.82 13.49
C LYS A 38 -2.54 5.81 14.39
N TYR A 39 -2.62 4.52 14.06
CA TYR A 39 -1.94 3.44 14.75
C TYR A 39 -0.67 3.04 14.01
N GLN A 40 0.50 3.47 14.50
CA GLN A 40 1.81 3.17 13.90
C GLN A 40 2.04 1.67 13.65
N ALA A 41 1.55 0.81 14.56
CA ALA A 41 1.66 -0.64 14.42
C ALA A 41 0.96 -1.17 13.15
N LEU A 42 -0.14 -0.53 12.70
CA LEU A 42 -0.81 -0.92 11.46
C LEU A 42 0.00 -0.53 10.22
N THR A 43 0.66 0.63 10.24
CA THR A 43 1.56 1.06 9.17
C THR A 43 2.70 0.08 9.00
N GLN A 44 3.42 -0.24 10.08
CA GLN A 44 4.53 -1.19 10.08
C GLN A 44 4.11 -2.59 9.62
N LYS A 45 3.00 -3.11 10.17
CA LYS A 45 2.46 -4.41 9.79
C LYS A 45 2.09 -4.46 8.31
N THR A 46 1.52 -3.39 7.78
CA THR A 46 1.10 -3.30 6.38
C THR A 46 2.29 -3.20 5.44
N ALA A 47 3.26 -2.33 5.75
CA ALA A 47 4.52 -2.20 5.02
C ALA A 47 5.24 -3.56 4.89
N ALA A 48 5.34 -4.30 6.00
CA ALA A 48 5.88 -5.66 6.01
C ALA A 48 5.07 -6.64 5.14
N ALA A 49 3.74 -6.59 5.22
CA ALA A 49 2.85 -7.45 4.42
C ALA A 49 2.90 -7.16 2.91
N LEU A 50 3.28 -5.93 2.53
CA LEU A 50 3.49 -5.52 1.14
C LEU A 50 4.91 -5.80 0.64
N GLY A 51 5.81 -6.29 1.50
CA GLY A 51 7.24 -6.46 1.18
C GLY A 51 7.96 -5.13 0.93
N GLN A 52 7.42 -4.03 1.46
CA GLN A 52 7.88 -2.67 1.23
C GLN A 52 8.06 -1.96 2.58
N PRO A 53 9.16 -2.27 3.31
CA PRO A 53 9.36 -1.78 4.67
C PRO A 53 9.54 -0.25 4.76
N ASP A 54 9.91 0.39 3.66
CA ASP A 54 10.20 1.82 3.58
C ASP A 54 9.01 2.68 3.10
N VAL A 55 7.82 2.07 2.94
CA VAL A 55 6.59 2.71 2.44
C VAL A 55 5.60 3.04 3.57
#